data_AF-A0A7X7UKK1-F1
#
_entry.id   AF-A0A7X7UKK1-F1
#
_cell.length_a   1.000
_cell.length_b   1.000
_cell.length_c   1.000
_cell.angle_alpha   90.00
_cell.angle_beta   90.00
_cell.angle_gamma   90.00
#
_symmetry.space_group_name_H-M   'P 1'
#
loop_
_entity.id
_entity.type
_entity.pdbx_description
1 polymer ?
#
loop_
_entity_poly.entity_id
_entity_poly.type
_entity_poly.pdbx_seq_one_letter_code
_entity_poly.pdbx_strand_id
1 'polypeptide(L)' 'MEENPNQHYRCMLCEYTYRPEKGDPLNGIPPGTPFDDLPDDWTCPKCGASKTQFYPAD' A
#
# COMPACT_ATOMS: atom_id res chain seq x y z
N MET A 1 -2.95 -20.42 -6.41
CA MET A 1 -2.20 -19.18 -6.15
C MET A 1 -2.81 -18.65 -4.87
N GLU A 2 -2.13 -18.83 -3.74
CA GLU A 2 -2.65 -18.35 -2.45
C GLU A 2 -2.52 -16.83 -2.46
N GLU A 3 -3.64 -16.14 -2.63
CA GLU A 3 -3.70 -14.70 -2.52
C GLU A 3 -3.58 -14.36 -1.03
N ASN A 4 -2.39 -13.90 -0.62
CA ASN A 4 -2.11 -13.59 0.78
C ASN A 4 -2.82 -12.26 1.12
N PRO A 5 -3.87 -12.25 1.97
CA PRO A 5 -4.58 -11.02 2.32
C PRO A 5 -3.71 -10.02 3.09
N ASN A 6 -2.50 -10.43 3.49
CA ASN A 6 -1.51 -9.61 4.17
C ASN A 6 -0.31 -9.23 3.28
N GLN A 7 -0.43 -9.33 1.95
CA GLN A 7 0.64 -8.93 1.04
C GLN A 7 1.03 -7.47 1.30
N HIS A 8 2.29 -7.24 1.70
CA HIS A 8 2.84 -5.90 1.84
C HIS A 8 3.30 -5.38 0.47
N TYR A 9 3.33 -4.07 0.32
CA TYR A 9 3.74 -3.43 -0.93
C TYR A 9 4.77 -2.36 -0.64
N ARG A 10 5.91 -2.37 -1.33
CA ARG A 10 6.98 -1.40 -1.12
C ARG A 10 7.09 -0.44 -2.29
N CYS A 11 7.21 0.84 -1.98
CA CYS A 11 7.41 1.89 -2.95
C CYS A 11 8.82 1.77 -3.56
N MET A 12 8.90 1.79 -4.90
CA MET A 12 10.17 1.75 -5.63
C MET A 12 11.03 3.01 -5.44
N LEU A 13 10.41 4.15 -5.11
CA LEU A 13 11.11 5.44 -5.07
C LEU A 13 11.67 5.81 -3.70
N CYS A 14 10.92 5.54 -2.63
CA CYS A 14 11.27 5.95 -1.27
C CYS A 14 11.27 4.79 -0.26
N GLU A 15 11.08 3.56 -0.74
CA GLU A 15 11.14 2.35 0.06
C GLU A 15 10.09 2.23 1.17
N TYR A 16 9.10 3.12 1.19
CA TYR A 16 7.94 3.02 2.09
C TYR A 16 7.19 1.71 1.86
N THR A 17 6.89 0.98 2.93
CA THR A 17 6.12 -0.27 2.87
C THR A 17 4.70 -0.04 3.37
N TYR A 18 3.73 -0.18 2.48
CA TYR A 18 2.32 -0.28 2.80
C TYR A 18 2.03 -1.64 3.44
N ARG A 19 1.40 -1.64 4.61
CA ARG A 19 0.99 -2.83 5.34
C ARG A 19 -0.53 -2.82 5.50
N PRO A 20 -1.28 -3.77 4.90
CA PRO A 20 -2.73 -3.83 5.01
C PRO A 20 -3.22 -3.79 6.45
N GLU A 21 -2.56 -4.53 7.35
CA GLU A 21 -2.84 -4.57 8.79
C GLU A 21 -2.81 -3.21 9.49
N LYS A 22 -2.08 -2.22 8.93
CA LYS A 22 -2.00 -0.85 9.44
C LYS A 22 -2.88 0.11 8.64
N GLY A 23 -3.13 -0.21 7.36
CA GLY A 23 -3.76 0.71 6.41
C GLY A 23 -2.92 1.97 6.25
N ASP A 24 -3.61 3.08 5.98
CA ASP A 24 -3.05 4.43 5.96
C ASP A 24 -4.05 5.44 6.53
N PRO A 25 -4.24 5.44 7.87
CA PRO A 25 -5.31 6.23 8.52
C PRO A 25 -5.17 7.74 8.32
N LEU A 26 -3.95 8.23 8.04
CA LEU A 26 -3.69 9.63 7.76
C LEU A 26 -4.32 10.07 6.43
N ASN A 27 -4.45 9.15 5.48
CA ASN A 27 -5.12 9.36 4.19
C ASN A 27 -6.51 8.72 4.13
N GLY A 28 -7.10 8.39 5.29
CA GLY A 28 -8.44 7.83 5.39
C GLY A 28 -8.56 6.35 5.03
N ILE A 29 -7.44 5.62 4.94
CA ILE A 29 -7.43 4.18 4.67
C ILE A 29 -7.40 3.42 6.00
N PRO A 30 -8.46 2.69 6.36
CA PRO A 30 -8.51 1.98 7.63
C PRO A 30 -7.54 0.77 7.65
N PRO A 31 -7.12 0.33 8.85
CA PRO A 31 -6.43 -0.94 9.03
C PRO A 31 -7.25 -2.11 8.46
N GLY A 32 -6.55 -3.08 7.87
CA GLY A 32 -7.15 -4.23 7.19
C GLY A 32 -7.48 -4.00 5.72
N THR A 33 -7.22 -2.82 5.17
CA THR A 33 -7.44 -2.55 3.73
C THR A 33 -6.31 -3.20 2.91
N PRO A 34 -6.60 -4.13 1.99
CA PRO A 34 -5.57 -4.66 1.10
C PRO A 34 -5.13 -3.61 0.06
N PHE A 35 -3.91 -3.73 -0.46
CA PHE A 35 -3.38 -2.75 -1.42
C PHE A 35 -4.21 -2.64 -2.70
N ASP A 36 -4.79 -3.75 -3.17
CA ASP A 36 -5.71 -3.77 -4.31
C ASP A 36 -6.98 -2.96 -4.07
N ASP A 37 -7.46 -2.87 -2.83
CA ASP A 37 -8.67 -2.11 -2.45
C ASP A 37 -8.38 -0.63 -2.13
N LEU A 38 -7.12 -0.19 -2.25
CA LEU A 38 -6.79 1.22 -2.16
C LEU A 38 -7.44 2.00 -3.32
N PRO A 39 -7.92 3.23 -3.11
CA PRO A 39 -8.39 4.11 -4.18
C PRO A 39 -7.35 4.33 -5.28
N ASP A 40 -7.77 4.54 -6.53
CA ASP A 40 -6.86 4.84 -7.65
C ASP A 40 -6.03 6.12 -7.44
N ASP A 41 -6.63 7.12 -6.77
CA ASP A 41 -5.98 8.39 -6.41
C ASP A 41 -5.07 8.27 -5.17
N TRP A 42 -5.02 7.11 -4.51
CA TRP A 42 -4.08 6.94 -3.39
C TRP A 42 -2.65 7.01 -3.89
N THR A 43 -1.83 7.79 -3.16
CA THR A 43 -0.42 7.96 -3.45
C THR A 43 0.40 7.66 -2.20
N CYS A 44 1.68 7.32 -2.41
CA CYS A 44 2.60 7.01 -1.34
C CYS A 44 2.64 8.15 -0.30
N PRO A 45 2.31 7.90 0.97
CA PRO A 45 2.24 8.95 1.99
C PRO A 45 3.62 9.58 2.29
N LYS A 46 4.72 8.94 1.86
CA LYS A 46 6.08 9.45 2.02
C LYS A 46 6.56 10.35 0.89
N CYS A 47 6.17 10.07 -0.36
CA CYS A 47 6.77 10.73 -1.53
C CYS A 47 5.78 11.14 -2.63
N GLY A 48 4.49 10.80 -2.50
CA GLY A 48 3.46 11.11 -3.49
C GLY A 48 3.48 10.24 -4.75
N ALA A 49 4.28 9.16 -4.79
CA ALA A 49 4.29 8.22 -5.91
C ALA A 49 2.95 7.49 -6.06
N SER A 50 2.50 7.24 -7.29
CA SER A 50 1.28 6.48 -7.58
C SER A 50 1.37 5.02 -7.13
N LYS A 51 0.22 4.34 -6.96
CA LYS A 51 0.13 2.89 -6.68
C LYS A 51 0.96 2.03 -7.64
N THR A 52 1.04 2.43 -8.90
CA THR A 52 1.83 1.75 -9.94
C THR A 52 3.33 1.72 -9.66
N GLN A 53 3.82 2.58 -8.75
CA GLN A 53 5.22 2.61 -8.32
C GLN A 53 5.50 1.70 -7.12
N PHE A 54 4.59 0.79 -6.79
CA PHE A 54 4.77 -0.21 -5.74
C PHE A 54 4.93 -1.61 -6.31
N TYR A 55 5.69 -2.44 -5.60
CA TYR A 55 5.84 -3.86 -5.89
C TYR A 55 5.49 -4.69 -4.65
N PRO A 56 5.00 -5.93 -4.83
CA PRO A 56 4.79 -6.85 -3.71
C PRO A 56 6.09 -7.05 -2.93
N ALA A 57 6.03 -6.86 -1.63
CA ALA A 57 7.12 -7.07 -0.69
C ALA A 57 6.66 -8.00 0.44
N ASP A 58 7.59 -8.78 0.98
CA ASP A 58 7.39 -9.64 2.17
C ASP A 58 7.20 -8.84 3.46
#